data_AF-E2C2I2-F1
#
_entry.id   AF-E2C2I2-F1
#
_cell.length_a   1.000
_cell.length_b   1.000
_cell.length_c   1.000
_cell.angle_alpha   90.00
_cell.angle_beta   90.00
_cell.angle_gamma   90.00
#
_symmetry.space_group_name_H-M   'P 1'
#
loop_
_entity.id
_entity.type
_entity.pdbx_description
1 polymer ?
#
loop_
_entity_poly.entity_id
_entity_poly.type
_entity_poly.pdbx_seq_one_letter_code
_entity_poly.pdbx_strand_id
1 'polypeptide(L)' 'RKKRMWVCKWIGRRLTHEASNNLFKESALKDPTAYRKVLRLMCEKFEEFLKKVHPLVQKKDSLM' A
#
# COMPACT_ATOMS: atom_id res chain seq x y z
N ARG A 1 30.16 2.99 -15.68
CA ARG A 1 29.51 2.12 -14.66
C ARG A 1 28.12 2.69 -14.32
N LYS A 2 27.00 1.99 -14.61
CA LYS A 2 25.65 2.46 -14.20
C LYS A 2 25.52 2.36 -12.68
N LYS A 3 25.22 3.46 -12.01
CA LYS A 3 24.92 3.47 -10.56
C LYS A 3 23.69 2.59 -10.31
N ARG A 4 23.78 1.67 -9.34
CA ARG A 4 22.66 0.83 -8.92
C ARG A 4 21.62 1.74 -8.26
N MET A 5 20.43 1.83 -8.86
CA MET A 5 19.34 2.62 -8.29
C MET A 5 18.71 1.84 -7.13
N TRP A 6 18.88 2.31 -5.91
CA TRP A 6 18.31 1.71 -4.70
C TRP A 6 16.84 2.04 -4.50
N VAL A 7 16.38 3.16 -5.07
CA VAL A 7 15.02 3.65 -4.92
C VAL A 7 14.37 3.78 -6.29
N CYS A 8 13.16 3.23 -6.44
CA CYS A 8 12.39 3.40 -7.66
C CYS A 8 12.10 4.90 -7.89
N LYS A 9 12.29 5.38 -9.13
CA LYS A 9 12.13 6.82 -9.48
C LYS A 9 10.79 7.41 -9.02
N TRP A 10 9.74 6.60 -9.01
CA TRP A 10 8.41 7.03 -8.63
C TRP A 10 8.22 7.23 -7.12
N ILE A 11 9.03 6.56 -6.28
CA ILE A 11 9.03 6.73 -4.81
C ILE A 11 9.61 8.10 -4.44
N GLY A 12 10.63 8.56 -5.18
CA GLY A 12 11.23 9.89 -4.97
C GLY A 12 10.25 11.06 -5.18
N ARG A 13 9.09 10.83 -5.79
CA ARG A 13 8.04 11.85 -5.96
C ARG A 13 7.20 12.09 -4.69
N ARG A 14 7.37 11.28 -3.63
CA ARG A 14 6.56 11.35 -2.40
C ARG A 14 6.99 12.44 -1.41
N LEU A 15 8.12 13.11 -1.64
CA LEU A 15 8.69 14.10 -0.72
C LEU A 15 7.77 15.32 -0.46
N THR A 16 6.72 15.51 -1.26
CA THR A 16 5.81 16.65 -1.19
C THR A 16 4.48 16.40 -0.48
N HIS A 17 4.13 15.16 -0.13
CA HIS A 17 2.87 14.88 0.58
C HIS A 17 3.09 13.82 1.67
N GLU A 18 2.56 14.06 2.88
CA GLU A 18 2.45 13.13 4.02
C GLU A 18 1.67 11.85 3.63
N ALA A 19 2.21 11.02 2.74
CA ALA A 19 1.45 10.04 1.99
C ALA A 19 1.92 8.60 2.27
N SER A 20 2.06 8.24 3.55
CA SER A 20 2.15 6.83 3.97
C SER A 20 0.83 6.10 3.70
N ASN A 21 -0.33 6.78 3.83
CA ASN A 21 -1.65 6.17 3.69
C ASN A 21 -1.97 5.61 2.29
N ASN A 22 -1.32 6.10 1.23
CA ASN A 22 -1.57 5.65 -0.14
C ASN A 22 -0.41 4.85 -0.75
N LEU A 23 0.63 4.49 0.02
CA LEU A 23 1.78 3.73 -0.48
C LEU A 23 1.39 2.43 -1.17
N PHE A 24 0.48 1.66 -0.57
CA PHE A 24 0.05 0.39 -1.12
C PHE A 24 -0.82 0.57 -2.36
N LYS A 25 -1.72 1.57 -2.38
CA LYS A 25 -2.55 1.87 -3.55
C LYS A 25 -1.70 2.33 -4.74
N GLU A 26 -0.71 3.18 -4.50
CA GLU A 26 0.20 3.64 -5.55
C GLU A 26 1.16 2.54 -6.03
N SER A 27 1.62 1.68 -5.12
CA SER A 27 2.43 0.51 -5.46
C SER A 27 1.64 -0.47 -6.31
N ALA A 28 0.37 -0.73 -5.98
CA ALA A 28 -0.50 -1.59 -6.77
C ALA A 28 -0.62 -1.11 -8.23
N LEU A 29 -0.68 0.21 -8.45
CA LEU A 29 -0.84 0.80 -9.77
C LEU A 29 0.48 0.94 -10.56
N LYS A 30 1.59 1.28 -9.88
CA LYS A 30 2.88 1.58 -10.53
C LYS A 30 3.84 0.40 -10.56
N ASP A 31 3.76 -0.51 -9.59
CA ASP A 31 4.67 -1.64 -9.44
C ASP A 31 3.99 -2.84 -8.71
N PRO A 32 3.21 -3.65 -9.45
CA PRO A 32 2.54 -4.82 -8.89
C PRO A 32 3.52 -5.86 -8.30
N THR A 33 4.76 -5.89 -8.79
CA THR A 33 5.80 -6.81 -8.30
C THR A 33 6.30 -6.38 -6.92
N ALA A 34 6.55 -5.09 -6.71
CA ALA A 34 6.90 -4.56 -5.39
C ALA A 34 5.74 -4.73 -4.40
N TYR A 35 4.50 -4.49 -4.84
CA TYR A 35 3.30 -4.73 -4.03
C TYR A 35 3.24 -6.19 -3.55
N ARG A 36 3.41 -7.16 -4.46
CA ARG A 36 3.45 -8.59 -4.14
C ARG A 36 4.62 -8.97 -3.24
N LYS A 37 5.79 -8.34 -3.39
CA LYS A 37 6.96 -8.64 -2.52
C LYS A 37 6.71 -8.23 -1.07
N VAL A 38 6.05 -7.10 -0.85
CA VAL A 38 5.79 -6.57 0.49
C VAL A 38 4.60 -7.28 1.14
N LEU A 39 3.45 -7.34 0.46
CA LEU A 39 2.23 -7.89 1.04
C LEU A 39 2.10 -9.40 0.84
N ARG A 40 2.92 -10.01 -0.02
CA ARG A 40 2.83 -11.42 -0.43
C ARG A 40 1.44 -11.81 -0.95
N LEU A 41 0.70 -10.82 -1.44
CA LEU A 41 -0.68 -10.92 -1.87
C LEU A 41 -0.87 -10.22 -3.21
N MET A 42 -1.84 -10.69 -3.99
CA MET A 42 -2.35 -9.93 -5.14
C MET A 42 -3.28 -8.82 -4.67
N CYS A 43 -3.34 -7.73 -5.44
CA CYS A 43 -4.21 -6.58 -5.13
C CYS A 43 -5.68 -7.01 -4.94
N GLU A 44 -6.17 -7.91 -5.80
CA GLU A 44 -7.54 -8.45 -5.72
C GLU A 44 -7.80 -9.17 -4.39
N LYS A 45 -6.88 -10.04 -3.97
CA LYS A 45 -6.99 -10.75 -2.68
C LYS A 45 -6.92 -9.80 -1.49
N PHE A 46 -6.10 -8.76 -1.57
CA PHE A 46 -6.07 -7.74 -0.53
C PHE A 46 -7.42 -7.04 -0.39
N GLU A 47 -8.07 -6.64 -1.49
CA GLU A 47 -9.40 -6.03 -1.44
C GLU A 47 -10.49 -7.00 -0.93
N GLU A 48 -10.44 -8.28 -1.33
CA GLU A 48 -11.32 -9.32 -0.79
C GLU A 48 -11.20 -9.43 0.74
N PHE A 49 -9.97 -9.47 1.26
CA PHE A 49 -9.74 -9.51 2.71
C PHE A 49 -10.18 -8.23 3.39
N LEU A 50 -9.92 -7.07 2.78
CA LEU A 50 -10.32 -5.79 3.32
C LEU A 50 -11.84 -5.72 3.48
N LYS A 51 -12.61 -6.21 2.49
CA LYS A 51 -14.08 -6.29 2.57
C LYS A 51 -14.55 -7.21 3.70
N LYS A 52 -13.85 -8.31 3.97
CA LYS A 52 -14.17 -9.24 5.07
C LYS A 52 -13.83 -8.67 6.45
N VAL A 53 -12.75 -7.90 6.55
CA VAL A 53 -12.27 -7.30 7.80
C VAL A 53 -13.01 -6.01 8.13
N HIS A 54 -13.44 -5.25 7.12
CA HIS A 54 -14.18 -3.99 7.28
C HIS A 54 -15.35 -4.05 8.28
N PRO A 55 -16.26 -5.05 8.26
CA PRO A 55 -17.34 -5.13 9.25
C PRO A 55 -16.85 -5.40 10.68
N LEU A 56 -15.66 -5.99 10.85
CA LEU A 56 -15.07 -6.30 12.16
C LEU A 56 -14.34 -5.09 12.76
N VAL A 57 -13.86 -4.18 11.92
CA VAL A 57 -13.08 -2.98 12.31
C VAL A 57 -13.97 -1.72 12.25
N GLN A 58 -15.28 -1.89 12.40
CA GLN A 58 -16.16 -0.74 12.54
C GLN A 58 -15.89 -0.03 13.85
N LYS A 59 -15.73 1.28 13.76
CA LYS A 59 -15.59 2.16 14.91
C LYS A 59 -16.86 2.03 15.75
N LYS A 60 -16.79 1.27 16.84
CA LYS A 60 -17.83 1.28 17.87
C LYS A 60 -17.50 2.39 18.84
N ASP A 61 -18.48 3.26 19.07
CA ASP A 61 -18.42 4.18 20.20
C ASP A 61 -18.45 3.31 21.48
N SER A 62 -17.30 3.19 22.13
CA SER A 62 -17.25 2.68 23.50
C SER A 62 -17.93 3.72 24.37
N LEU A 63 -19.07 3.35 24.96
CA LEU A 63 -19.70 4.14 26.01
C LEU A 63 -18.66 4.32 27.13
N MET A 64 -18.27 5.57 27.39
CA MET A 64 -17.54 5.93 28.60
C MET A 64 -18.49 5.90 29.79
#